data_AF-A0A0P4W3W7-F1
#
_entry.id   AF-A0A0P4W3W7-F1
#
_cell.length_a   1.000
_cell.length_b   1.000
_cell.length_c   1.000
_cell.angle_alpha   90.00
_cell.angle_beta   90.00
_cell.angle_gamma   90.00
#
_symmetry.space_group_name_H-M   'P 1'
#
loop_
_entity.id
_entity.type
_entity.pdbx_description
1 polymer ?
#
loop_
_entity_poly.entity_id
_entity_poly.type
_entity_poly.pdbx_seq_one_letter_code
_entity_poly.pdbx_strand_id
1 'polypeptide(L)'
;MSDIRQPQYCADIIAILTIVASFLPSLIASPVMLFSVRIHESVALPIHRRADLLLKVAALKCAPIENLARVFQKGFDSAVKRNSYPESVTSIESTPAWLTFLNPALFPRGKTSLSYLGDQVAVYLTLLTAASRPQPQYSLIVRGLLMRNFLGTKTILRGLQDTPGQVTRGEPCGGPLCMPHLCTPPLIPHTVYAAVAQILVMCVDCVPVLCKIASPGIKESGLWDSLDRTQVWNVQRPPWHHALVQLLTPSVVGVVAEVLRAVPPQPPAKPAHPSQLSVRLEHHLAAWTLQLLTGMEGVANMVPLSVIYTAHAINGCLPPTIKPTGGHIITQLVVSAIYSVINSRSSLDQLSDTPITDGQWDMMIAVGERLCSLHDGNYDSHLKRMTIALLAQLEDFEEENEEDSLDEYTDEDVIESLCTALANTVLSSVQGQHALVVVWEFLKRNMEWMQESLGAPAILPPATEQPRPPLCFAPDPLLYNPLYYYKRAIYTQLDQESLMSFKGDWEAVLWSDLGLPKGTIVDLIKKRPEFQNNAYLNKSQAAAVRKLRPLLRDPDEEEDEKKH
;
A
#
# COMPACT_ATOMS: atom_id res chain seq x y z
N MET A 1 22.92 14.33 -40.63
CA MET A 1 21.79 13.45 -40.24
C MET A 1 22.08 12.59 -39.01
N SER A 2 23.34 12.27 -38.67
CA SER A 2 23.70 11.48 -37.47
C SER A 2 23.52 12.22 -36.14
N ASP A 3 23.75 13.55 -36.10
CA ASP A 3 23.68 14.35 -34.86
C ASP A 3 22.28 14.37 -34.22
N ILE A 4 21.20 14.36 -35.04
CA ILE A 4 19.81 14.38 -34.54
C ILE A 4 19.42 13.03 -33.90
N ARG A 5 20.11 11.93 -34.25
CA ARG A 5 19.77 10.58 -33.77
C ARG A 5 20.40 10.24 -32.42
N GLN A 6 21.46 10.93 -32.00
CA GLN A 6 22.14 10.64 -30.74
C GLN A 6 21.27 10.95 -29.51
N PRO A 7 20.55 12.09 -29.43
CA PRO A 7 19.60 12.35 -28.35
C PRO A 7 18.47 11.30 -28.30
N GLN A 8 17.92 10.92 -29.45
CA GLN A 8 16.90 9.86 -29.52
C GLN A 8 17.45 8.51 -29.04
N TYR A 9 18.64 8.12 -29.50
CA TYR A 9 19.29 6.88 -29.06
C TYR A 9 19.55 6.88 -27.54
N CYS A 10 19.90 8.03 -26.96
CA CYS A 10 20.01 8.19 -25.52
C CYS A 10 18.65 7.99 -24.85
N ALA A 11 17.61 8.70 -25.31
CA ALA A 11 16.26 8.58 -24.78
C ALA A 11 15.73 7.14 -24.84
N ASP A 12 15.98 6.41 -25.93
CA ASP A 12 15.59 5.01 -26.09
C ASP A 12 16.27 4.11 -25.03
N ILE A 13 17.56 4.33 -24.76
CA ILE A 13 18.27 3.58 -23.72
C ILE A 13 17.73 3.91 -22.33
N ILE A 14 17.51 5.20 -22.02
CA ILE A 14 16.93 5.60 -20.75
C ILE A 14 15.55 4.95 -20.59
N ALA A 15 14.71 4.97 -21.62
CA ALA A 15 13.40 4.32 -21.60
C ALA A 15 13.51 2.82 -21.29
N ILE A 16 14.44 2.10 -21.94
CA ILE A 16 14.69 0.68 -21.66
C ILE A 16 15.08 0.48 -20.19
N LEU A 17 16.04 1.27 -19.68
CA LEU A 17 16.50 1.16 -18.30
C LEU A 17 15.38 1.49 -17.30
N THR A 18 14.57 2.52 -17.54
CA THR A 18 13.42 2.87 -16.72
C THR A 18 12.39 1.74 -16.71
N ILE A 19 12.05 1.17 -17.87
CA ILE A 19 11.13 0.03 -17.97
C ILE A 19 11.67 -1.16 -17.16
N VAL A 20 12.96 -1.48 -17.32
CA VAL A 20 13.60 -2.57 -16.56
C VAL A 20 13.53 -2.30 -15.05
N ALA A 21 13.81 -1.06 -14.60
CA ALA A 21 13.69 -0.68 -13.19
C ALA A 21 12.24 -0.81 -12.67
N SER A 22 11.24 -0.44 -13.46
CA SER A 22 9.83 -0.54 -13.06
C SER A 22 9.34 -1.98 -12.96
N PHE A 23 9.84 -2.91 -13.79
CA PHE A 23 9.45 -4.32 -13.74
C PHE A 23 10.23 -5.13 -12.71
N LEU A 24 11.45 -4.72 -12.36
CA LEU A 24 12.31 -5.50 -11.47
C LEU A 24 11.66 -5.87 -10.12
N PRO A 25 10.88 -5.00 -9.44
CA PRO A 25 10.16 -5.36 -8.21
C PRO A 25 9.21 -6.56 -8.36
N SER A 26 8.66 -6.82 -9.56
CA SER A 26 7.79 -7.99 -9.79
C SER A 26 8.54 -9.33 -9.76
N LEU A 27 9.87 -9.30 -9.95
CA LEU A 27 10.72 -10.48 -10.14
C LEU A 27 11.50 -10.88 -8.88
N ILE A 28 11.55 -10.02 -7.87
CA ILE A 28 12.35 -10.22 -6.66
C ILE A 28 11.51 -10.62 -5.46
N ALA A 29 12.09 -11.37 -4.52
CA ALA A 29 11.41 -11.82 -3.31
C ALA A 29 11.45 -10.80 -2.17
N SER A 30 12.50 -9.99 -2.13
CA SER A 30 12.71 -8.94 -1.15
C SER A 30 13.19 -7.68 -1.85
N PRO A 31 12.74 -6.49 -1.43
CA PRO A 31 13.23 -5.21 -1.98
C PRO A 31 14.75 -5.00 -1.77
N VAL A 32 15.38 -5.72 -0.82
CA VAL A 32 16.85 -5.74 -0.65
C VAL A 32 17.55 -6.21 -1.93
N MET A 33 16.91 -7.09 -2.70
CA MET A 33 17.43 -7.59 -3.98
C MET A 33 17.50 -6.54 -5.09
N LEU A 34 17.00 -5.31 -4.87
CA LEU A 34 17.28 -4.17 -5.76
C LEU A 34 18.70 -3.64 -5.58
N PHE A 35 19.30 -3.90 -4.41
CA PHE A 35 20.56 -3.33 -3.97
C PHE A 35 21.67 -4.36 -3.84
N SER A 36 21.34 -5.56 -3.35
CA SER A 36 22.31 -6.62 -3.10
C SER A 36 21.73 -7.97 -3.51
N VAL A 37 22.46 -8.73 -4.32
CA VAL A 37 22.00 -10.02 -4.87
C VAL A 37 23.17 -10.97 -5.02
N ARG A 38 23.02 -12.23 -4.61
CA ARG A 38 23.98 -13.29 -4.92
C ARG A 38 23.48 -14.23 -6.00
N ILE A 39 24.42 -14.95 -6.61
CA ILE A 39 24.15 -15.96 -7.63
C ILE A 39 23.30 -17.06 -7.00
N HIS A 40 22.26 -17.48 -7.72
CA HIS A 40 21.22 -18.44 -7.30
C HIS A 40 20.13 -17.92 -6.33
N GLU A 41 20.27 -16.73 -5.75
CA GLU A 41 19.20 -16.15 -4.90
C GLU A 41 18.08 -15.51 -5.73
N SER A 42 18.40 -14.94 -6.89
CA SER A 42 17.44 -14.18 -7.68
C SER A 42 17.80 -14.08 -9.15
N VAL A 43 16.76 -13.93 -9.99
CA VAL A 43 16.88 -13.57 -11.41
C VAL A 43 17.34 -12.12 -11.61
N ALA A 44 17.40 -11.31 -10.55
CA ALA A 44 17.83 -9.91 -10.60
C ALA A 44 19.31 -9.74 -10.98
N LEU A 45 20.21 -10.65 -10.57
CA LEU A 45 21.64 -10.54 -10.84
C LEU A 45 21.96 -10.39 -12.35
N PRO A 46 21.52 -11.30 -13.25
CA PRO A 46 21.78 -11.13 -14.69
C PRO A 46 21.09 -9.90 -15.29
N ILE A 47 19.95 -9.45 -14.72
CA ILE A 47 19.27 -8.23 -15.17
C ILE A 47 20.13 -7.01 -14.84
N HIS A 48 20.60 -6.89 -13.60
CA HIS A 48 21.46 -5.78 -13.19
C HIS A 48 22.74 -5.72 -14.04
N ARG A 49 23.38 -6.86 -14.30
CA ARG A 49 24.60 -6.93 -15.12
C ARG A 49 24.36 -6.48 -16.57
N ARG A 50 23.23 -6.86 -17.17
CA ARG A 50 22.87 -6.45 -18.54
C ARG A 50 22.50 -4.98 -18.62
N ALA A 51 21.75 -4.46 -17.65
CA ALA A 51 21.39 -3.05 -17.57
C ALA A 51 22.63 -2.17 -17.35
N ASP A 52 23.56 -2.61 -16.50
CA ASP A 52 24.83 -1.95 -16.29
C ASP A 52 25.73 -1.94 -17.54
N LEU A 53 25.83 -3.07 -18.24
CA LEU A 53 26.52 -3.14 -19.53
C LEU A 53 25.89 -2.20 -20.57
N LEU A 54 24.56 -2.18 -20.66
CA LEU A 54 23.83 -1.27 -21.56
C LEU A 54 24.14 0.19 -21.22
N LEU A 55 24.15 0.56 -19.94
CA LEU A 55 24.51 1.89 -19.48
C LEU A 55 25.96 2.26 -19.82
N LYS A 56 26.92 1.33 -19.65
CA LYS A 56 28.33 1.56 -19.99
C LYS A 56 28.52 1.79 -21.49
N VAL A 57 27.84 1.00 -22.33
CA VAL A 57 27.81 1.23 -23.79
C VAL A 57 27.17 2.58 -24.13
N ALA A 58 26.08 2.94 -23.44
CA ALA A 58 25.42 4.24 -23.59
C ALA A 58 26.35 5.38 -23.20
N ALA A 59 27.08 5.28 -22.09
CA ALA A 59 28.01 6.31 -21.64
C ALA A 59 29.10 6.58 -22.69
N LEU A 60 29.64 5.54 -23.32
CA LEU A 60 30.63 5.69 -24.39
C LEU A 60 30.04 6.37 -25.64
N LYS A 61 28.76 6.18 -25.95
CA LYS A 61 28.11 6.72 -27.16
C LYS A 61 27.37 8.05 -26.97
N CYS A 62 26.82 8.28 -25.79
CA CYS A 62 25.85 9.35 -25.52
C CYS A 62 26.39 10.41 -24.56
N ALA A 63 27.35 10.08 -23.68
CA ALA A 63 27.90 11.07 -22.76
C ALA A 63 28.48 12.27 -23.52
N PRO A 64 28.42 13.50 -22.96
CA PRO A 64 29.08 14.65 -23.54
C PRO A 64 30.55 14.33 -23.87
N ILE A 65 31.01 14.69 -25.06
CA ILE A 65 32.36 14.36 -25.54
C ILE A 65 33.45 14.97 -24.65
N GLU A 66 33.14 16.07 -23.97
CA GLU A 66 33.99 16.70 -22.96
C GLU A 66 34.25 15.78 -21.77
N ASN A 67 33.25 15.01 -21.33
CA ASN A 67 33.39 14.04 -20.24
C ASN A 67 34.33 12.91 -20.67
N LEU A 68 34.19 12.39 -21.89
CA LEU A 68 35.10 11.39 -22.44
C LEU A 68 36.53 11.93 -22.51
N ALA A 69 36.73 13.13 -23.04
CA ALA A 69 38.06 13.73 -23.15
C ALA A 69 38.73 13.97 -21.79
N ARG A 70 37.94 14.26 -20.75
CA ARG A 70 38.44 14.43 -19.37
C ARG A 70 38.82 13.08 -18.76
N VAL A 71 37.95 12.08 -18.86
CA VAL A 71 38.15 10.75 -18.25
C VAL A 71 39.30 10.00 -18.91
N PHE A 72 39.42 10.09 -20.24
CA PHE A 72 40.43 9.36 -21.03
C PHE A 72 41.67 10.18 -21.35
N GLN A 73 41.89 11.33 -20.69
CA GLN A 73 43.04 12.20 -20.95
C GLN A 73 44.39 11.48 -20.79
N LYS A 74 44.46 10.47 -19.91
CA LYS A 74 45.66 9.65 -19.65
C LYS A 74 45.70 8.33 -20.43
N GLY A 75 44.86 8.19 -21.46
CA GLY A 75 44.73 6.99 -22.28
C GLY A 75 43.69 6.00 -21.75
N PHE A 76 43.31 5.06 -22.63
CA PHE A 76 42.27 4.05 -22.35
C PHE A 76 42.73 2.99 -21.33
N ASP A 77 44.04 2.82 -21.15
CA ASP A 77 44.58 1.81 -20.25
C ASP A 77 44.22 2.08 -18.78
N SER A 78 44.05 3.34 -18.39
CA SER A 78 43.57 3.69 -17.04
C SER A 78 42.12 3.27 -16.80
N ALA A 79 41.25 3.26 -17.83
CA ALA A 79 39.87 2.81 -17.67
C ALA A 79 39.77 1.28 -17.60
N VAL A 80 40.68 0.57 -18.28
CA VAL A 80 40.82 -0.89 -18.18
C VAL A 80 41.43 -1.30 -16.84
N LYS A 81 42.37 -0.50 -16.30
CA LYS A 81 43.06 -0.75 -15.02
C LYS A 81 42.32 -0.28 -13.77
N ARG A 82 41.19 0.44 -13.89
CA ARG A 82 40.31 0.74 -12.73
C ARG A 82 39.69 -0.51 -12.10
N ASN A 83 39.89 -1.67 -12.73
CA ASN A 83 39.76 -2.98 -12.10
C ASN A 83 40.82 -3.18 -11.01
N SER A 84 40.50 -2.76 -9.78
CA SER A 84 41.26 -3.15 -8.59
C SER A 84 40.40 -3.85 -7.53
N TYR A 85 39.10 -3.98 -7.75
CA TYR A 85 38.22 -4.84 -6.96
C TYR A 85 37.35 -5.63 -7.93
N PRO A 86 37.36 -6.98 -7.89
CA PRO A 86 36.39 -7.73 -8.67
C PRO A 86 35.02 -7.41 -8.07
N GLU A 87 34.15 -6.75 -8.84
CA GLU A 87 32.73 -7.00 -8.65
C GLU A 87 32.57 -8.51 -8.75
N SER A 88 32.33 -9.16 -7.62
CA SER A 88 32.16 -10.60 -7.53
C SER A 88 31.28 -11.08 -8.69
N VAL A 89 31.80 -11.98 -9.53
CA VAL A 89 31.04 -12.51 -10.68
C VAL A 89 29.72 -13.13 -10.21
N THR A 90 29.71 -13.56 -8.94
CA THR A 90 28.62 -14.23 -8.28
C THR A 90 27.81 -13.33 -7.35
N SER A 91 28.13 -12.04 -7.18
CA SER A 91 27.32 -11.16 -6.33
C SER A 91 27.39 -9.69 -6.74
N ILE A 92 26.34 -8.97 -6.35
CA ILE A 92 26.30 -7.52 -6.26
C ILE A 92 26.10 -7.22 -4.78
N GLU A 93 27.01 -6.47 -4.18
CA GLU A 93 27.01 -6.18 -2.74
C GLU A 93 26.66 -4.74 -2.43
N SER A 94 26.24 -3.97 -3.44
CA SER A 94 25.81 -2.58 -3.28
C SER A 94 24.96 -2.13 -4.44
N THR A 95 24.25 -1.02 -4.25
CA THR A 95 23.33 -0.43 -5.22
C THR A 95 23.93 -0.40 -6.63
N PRO A 96 23.32 -1.10 -7.61
CA PRO A 96 23.78 -1.12 -8.99
C PRO A 96 23.87 0.29 -9.58
N ALA A 97 24.99 0.59 -10.25
CA ALA A 97 25.28 1.92 -10.78
C ALA A 97 24.19 2.43 -11.74
N TRP A 98 23.57 1.53 -12.50
CA TRP A 98 22.50 1.88 -13.44
C TRP A 98 21.20 2.35 -12.77
N LEU A 99 20.87 1.83 -11.59
CA LEU A 99 19.72 2.30 -10.82
C LEU A 99 19.99 3.69 -10.24
N THR A 100 21.17 3.89 -9.64
CA THR A 100 21.60 5.21 -9.19
C THR A 100 21.64 6.22 -10.33
N PHE A 101 22.10 5.81 -11.51
CA PHE A 101 22.16 6.68 -12.68
C PHE A 101 20.77 7.18 -13.08
N LEU A 102 19.74 6.33 -13.03
CA LEU A 102 18.35 6.74 -13.29
C LEU A 102 17.84 7.72 -12.23
N ASN A 103 17.99 7.38 -10.95
CA ASN A 103 17.61 8.26 -9.86
C ASN A 103 18.43 7.98 -8.59
N PRO A 104 19.37 8.86 -8.21
CA PRO A 104 20.20 8.68 -7.01
C PRO A 104 19.43 8.94 -5.71
N ALA A 105 18.30 9.65 -5.75
CA ALA A 105 17.45 9.87 -4.57
C ALA A 105 16.62 8.62 -4.24
N LEU A 106 16.17 7.89 -5.27
CA LEU A 106 15.48 6.61 -5.10
C LEU A 106 16.46 5.46 -4.84
N PHE A 107 17.60 5.47 -5.53
CA PHE A 107 18.64 4.43 -5.50
C PHE A 107 20.01 5.01 -5.14
N PRO A 108 20.23 5.41 -3.87
CA PRO A 108 21.48 6.01 -3.43
C PRO A 108 22.68 5.07 -3.57
N ARG A 109 23.86 5.61 -3.90
CA ARG A 109 25.09 4.83 -4.09
C ARG A 109 25.51 4.09 -2.82
N GLY A 110 26.03 2.87 -3.00
CA GLY A 110 26.72 2.14 -1.93
C GLY A 110 25.80 1.57 -0.84
N LYS A 111 24.48 1.56 -1.02
CA LYS A 111 23.55 0.98 -0.05
C LYS A 111 23.34 -0.50 -0.32
N THR A 112 23.16 -1.27 0.75
CA THR A 112 23.07 -2.74 0.73
C THR A 112 21.78 -3.28 1.36
N SER A 113 21.10 -2.48 2.18
CA SER A 113 19.88 -2.82 2.91
C SER A 113 18.92 -1.62 2.95
N LEU A 114 17.64 -1.90 3.18
CA LEU A 114 16.59 -0.92 3.38
C LEU A 114 16.79 -0.06 4.63
N SER A 115 17.52 -0.56 5.63
CA SER A 115 17.82 0.15 6.87
C SER A 115 18.53 1.49 6.63
N TYR A 116 19.35 1.55 5.58
CA TYR A 116 20.15 2.73 5.22
C TYR A 116 19.45 3.72 4.27
N LEU A 117 18.19 3.44 3.90
CA LEU A 117 17.37 4.32 3.08
C LEU A 117 16.53 5.24 3.97
N GLY A 118 16.14 6.40 3.43
CA GLY A 118 15.16 7.25 4.10
C GLY A 118 13.80 6.54 4.19
N ASP A 119 13.04 6.84 5.24
CA ASP A 119 11.80 6.14 5.59
C ASP A 119 10.81 6.03 4.43
N GLN A 120 10.59 7.15 3.73
CA GLN A 120 9.69 7.25 2.57
C GLN A 120 10.08 6.28 1.46
N VAL A 121 11.38 6.20 1.13
CA VAL A 121 11.91 5.34 0.07
C VAL A 121 11.85 3.88 0.49
N ALA A 122 12.22 3.55 1.73
CA ALA A 122 12.18 2.18 2.23
C ALA A 122 10.75 1.60 2.23
N VAL A 123 9.78 2.38 2.72
CA VAL A 123 8.36 2.01 2.73
C VAL A 123 7.83 1.89 1.30
N TYR A 124 8.13 2.87 0.43
CA TYR A 124 7.70 2.85 -0.96
C TYR A 124 8.21 1.62 -1.70
N LEU A 125 9.51 1.32 -1.65
CA LEU A 125 10.08 0.16 -2.35
C LEU A 125 9.53 -1.17 -1.82
N THR A 126 9.24 -1.26 -0.53
CA THR A 126 8.63 -2.45 0.08
C THR A 126 7.20 -2.66 -0.43
N LEU A 127 6.37 -1.61 -0.40
CA LEU A 127 4.99 -1.67 -0.90
C LEU A 127 4.94 -1.84 -2.43
N LEU A 128 5.85 -1.22 -3.17
CA LEU A 128 5.99 -1.39 -4.61
C LEU A 128 6.31 -2.85 -4.96
N THR A 129 7.22 -3.48 -4.21
CA THR A 129 7.55 -4.89 -4.39
C THR A 129 6.32 -5.76 -4.11
N ALA A 130 5.58 -5.50 -3.02
CA ALA A 130 4.32 -6.22 -2.74
C ALA A 130 3.26 -6.06 -3.85
N ALA A 131 3.09 -4.85 -4.39
CA ALA A 131 2.09 -4.52 -5.40
C ALA A 131 2.43 -5.03 -6.81
N SER A 132 3.72 -5.13 -7.13
CA SER A 132 4.19 -5.51 -8.46
C SER A 132 4.14 -7.03 -8.71
N ARG A 133 3.97 -7.83 -7.65
CA ARG A 133 4.01 -9.28 -7.73
C ARG A 133 2.70 -9.82 -8.33
N PRO A 134 2.77 -10.82 -9.24
CA PRO A 134 1.56 -11.46 -9.79
C PRO A 134 0.71 -12.15 -8.72
N GLN A 135 1.34 -12.65 -7.66
CA GLN A 135 0.70 -13.28 -6.51
C GLN A 135 0.99 -12.45 -5.25
N PRO A 136 0.04 -12.38 -4.31
CA PRO A 136 0.22 -11.61 -3.08
C PRO A 136 1.30 -12.24 -2.20
N GLN A 137 2.27 -11.43 -1.78
CA GLN A 137 3.24 -11.79 -0.75
C GLN A 137 2.88 -11.04 0.54
N TYR A 138 2.09 -11.69 1.38
CA TYR A 138 1.48 -11.07 2.55
C TYR A 138 2.49 -10.53 3.57
N SER A 139 3.64 -11.19 3.71
CA SER A 139 4.73 -10.70 4.58
C SER A 139 5.26 -9.33 4.17
N LEU A 140 5.35 -9.03 2.86
CA LEU A 140 5.77 -7.71 2.39
C LEU A 140 4.70 -6.64 2.62
N ILE A 141 3.42 -7.01 2.55
CA ILE A 141 2.31 -6.09 2.87
C ILE A 141 2.38 -5.71 4.34
N VAL A 142 2.48 -6.71 5.22
CA VAL A 142 2.64 -6.49 6.67
C VAL A 142 3.88 -5.65 6.94
N ARG A 143 5.05 -6.01 6.37
CA ARG A 143 6.28 -5.22 6.52
C ARG A 143 6.10 -3.76 6.12
N GLY A 144 5.54 -3.50 4.94
CA GLY A 144 5.35 -2.14 4.45
C GLY A 144 4.33 -1.30 5.24
N LEU A 145 3.37 -1.96 5.91
CA LEU A 145 2.40 -1.31 6.78
C LEU A 145 2.97 -0.96 8.16
N LEU A 146 3.82 -1.83 8.73
CA LEU A 146 4.32 -1.69 10.10
C LEU A 146 5.66 -0.97 10.21
N MET A 147 6.53 -1.06 9.19
CA MET A 147 7.86 -0.45 9.24
C MET A 147 7.82 1.10 9.27
N ARG A 148 8.91 1.68 9.77
CA ARG A 148 9.18 3.12 9.85
C ARG A 148 8.05 3.87 10.54
N ASN A 149 7.72 3.45 11.76
CA ASN A 149 6.65 4.01 12.59
C ASN A 149 5.33 4.08 11.81
N PHE A 150 4.94 2.96 11.19
CA PHE A 150 3.67 2.80 10.47
C PHE A 150 3.44 3.82 9.35
N LEU A 151 4.50 4.32 8.71
CA LEU A 151 4.38 5.39 7.72
C LEU A 151 3.45 5.00 6.55
N GLY A 152 3.53 3.75 6.07
CA GLY A 152 2.63 3.22 5.05
C GLY A 152 1.17 3.23 5.51
N THR A 153 0.90 2.67 6.69
CA THR A 153 -0.43 2.65 7.31
C THR A 153 -1.01 4.06 7.49
N LYS A 154 -0.25 4.98 8.11
CA LYS A 154 -0.66 6.38 8.34
C LYS A 154 -1.03 7.06 7.02
N THR A 155 -0.24 6.82 5.97
CA THR A 155 -0.47 7.44 4.67
C THR A 155 -1.75 6.91 4.02
N ILE A 156 -1.99 5.59 4.04
CA ILE A 156 -3.21 4.98 3.51
C ILE A 156 -4.45 5.49 4.28
N LEU A 157 -4.44 5.42 5.62
CA LEU A 157 -5.61 5.80 6.42
C LEU A 157 -5.96 7.29 6.25
N ARG A 158 -4.97 8.19 6.26
CA ARG A 158 -5.18 9.62 5.99
C ARG A 158 -5.75 9.89 4.60
N GLY A 159 -5.27 9.15 3.59
CA GLY A 159 -5.79 9.25 2.23
C GLY A 159 -7.25 8.85 2.10
N LEU A 160 -7.71 7.91 2.92
CA LEU A 160 -9.05 7.33 2.84
C LEU A 160 -10.08 7.98 3.75
N GLN A 161 -9.66 8.67 4.82
CA GLN A 161 -10.52 9.08 5.94
C GLN A 161 -11.81 9.81 5.53
N ASP A 162 -11.75 10.64 4.48
CA ASP A 162 -12.88 11.44 3.95
C ASP A 162 -13.25 11.07 2.53
N THR A 163 -12.65 10.00 1.98
CA THR A 163 -12.95 9.60 0.60
C THR A 163 -14.37 9.05 0.56
N PRO A 164 -15.28 9.64 -0.24
CA PRO A 164 -16.64 9.15 -0.32
C PRO A 164 -16.64 7.75 -0.93
N GLY A 165 -17.08 6.78 -0.16
CA GLY A 165 -17.41 5.44 -0.65
C GLY A 165 -18.91 5.24 -0.54
N GLN A 166 -19.55 4.82 -1.64
CA GLN A 166 -20.84 4.17 -1.49
C GLN A 166 -20.55 2.77 -0.94
N VAL A 167 -21.02 2.50 0.28
CA VAL A 167 -21.15 1.12 0.75
C VAL A 167 -22.26 0.51 -0.09
N THR A 168 -21.91 0.03 -1.28
CA THR A 168 -22.86 -0.71 -2.12
C THR A 168 -23.28 -1.93 -1.34
N ARG A 169 -24.59 -2.17 -1.22
CA ARG A 169 -25.14 -3.47 -0.84
C ARG A 169 -24.76 -4.46 -1.94
N GLY A 170 -23.50 -4.91 -1.93
CA GLY A 170 -23.09 -6.03 -2.77
C GLY A 170 -23.82 -7.25 -2.25
N GLU A 171 -24.63 -7.87 -3.10
CA GLU A 171 -25.08 -9.22 -2.82
C GLU A 171 -23.83 -10.10 -2.65
N PRO A 172 -23.76 -10.97 -1.63
CA PRO A 172 -22.71 -11.97 -1.57
C PRO A 172 -22.74 -12.79 -2.87
N CYS A 173 -21.58 -13.25 -3.37
CA CYS A 173 -21.53 -13.98 -4.64
C CYS A 173 -22.51 -15.16 -4.66
N GLY A 174 -23.65 -15.02 -5.36
CA GLY A 174 -24.70 -16.04 -5.47
C GLY A 174 -24.33 -17.27 -6.30
N GLY A 175 -23.03 -17.59 -6.43
CA GLY A 175 -22.55 -18.74 -7.17
C GLY A 175 -22.57 -20.01 -6.32
N PRO A 176 -23.01 -21.18 -6.85
CA PRO A 176 -23.12 -22.44 -6.10
C PRO A 176 -21.78 -23.06 -5.64
N LEU A 177 -20.66 -22.34 -5.80
CA LEU A 177 -19.31 -22.69 -5.33
C LEU A 177 -18.67 -21.58 -4.45
N CYS A 178 -19.43 -20.54 -4.08
CA CYS A 178 -18.94 -19.40 -3.28
C CYS A 178 -18.76 -19.87 -1.82
N MET A 179 -17.52 -20.19 -1.44
CA MET A 179 -17.16 -20.33 -0.03
C MET A 179 -16.90 -18.94 0.57
N PRO A 180 -17.26 -18.68 1.86
CA PRO A 180 -17.11 -17.36 2.49
C PRO A 180 -15.70 -16.75 2.48
N HIS A 181 -14.66 -17.55 2.24
CA HIS A 181 -13.24 -17.15 2.17
C HIS A 181 -12.73 -16.86 0.75
N LEU A 182 -13.60 -16.96 -0.28
CA LEU A 182 -13.25 -16.73 -1.70
C LEU A 182 -13.99 -15.54 -2.31
N CYS A 183 -14.85 -14.86 -1.55
CA CYS A 183 -15.52 -13.64 -2.01
C CYS A 183 -14.58 -12.45 -1.80
N THR A 184 -14.04 -11.88 -2.87
CA THR A 184 -13.26 -10.63 -2.75
C THR A 184 -14.22 -9.51 -2.32
N PRO A 185 -14.02 -8.86 -1.17
CA PRO A 185 -14.82 -7.70 -0.79
C PRO A 185 -14.74 -6.63 -1.88
N PRO A 186 -15.80 -5.82 -2.09
CA PRO A 186 -15.71 -4.72 -3.04
C PRO A 186 -14.54 -3.81 -2.64
N LEU A 187 -13.70 -3.45 -3.61
CA LEU A 187 -12.59 -2.53 -3.35
C LEU A 187 -13.15 -1.11 -3.28
N ILE A 188 -13.44 -0.63 -2.07
CA ILE A 188 -13.98 0.70 -1.78
C ILE A 188 -13.20 1.32 -0.60
N PRO A 189 -13.24 2.64 -0.39
CA PRO A 189 -12.50 3.28 0.71
C PRO A 189 -12.72 2.64 2.08
N HIS A 190 -13.98 2.28 2.39
CA HIS A 190 -14.38 1.64 3.64
C HIS A 190 -13.74 0.29 3.87
N THR A 191 -13.70 -0.58 2.86
CA THR A 191 -13.14 -1.93 2.99
C THR A 191 -11.63 -1.88 3.11
N VAL A 192 -10.96 -0.96 2.40
CA VAL A 192 -9.51 -0.76 2.53
C VAL A 192 -9.15 -0.22 3.91
N TYR A 193 -9.86 0.80 4.40
CA TYR A 193 -9.62 1.34 5.75
C TYR A 193 -9.82 0.26 6.81
N ALA A 194 -10.93 -0.48 6.75
CA ALA A 194 -11.22 -1.57 7.68
C ALA A 194 -10.17 -2.69 7.61
N ALA A 195 -9.71 -3.05 6.41
CA ALA A 195 -8.67 -4.04 6.21
C ALA A 195 -7.34 -3.64 6.85
N VAL A 196 -6.90 -2.40 6.64
CA VAL A 196 -5.67 -1.88 7.26
C VAL A 196 -5.79 -1.85 8.79
N ALA A 197 -6.92 -1.40 9.33
CA ALA A 197 -7.17 -1.39 10.77
C ALA A 197 -7.20 -2.82 11.36
N GLN A 198 -7.81 -3.79 10.66
CA GLN A 198 -7.81 -5.19 11.05
C GLN A 198 -6.40 -5.78 11.11
N ILE A 199 -5.57 -5.54 10.09
CA ILE A 199 -4.17 -6.01 10.07
C ILE A 199 -3.41 -5.41 11.25
N LEU A 200 -3.57 -4.11 11.51
CA LEU A 200 -2.90 -3.43 12.61
C LEU A 200 -3.26 -4.05 13.97
N VAL A 201 -4.55 -4.25 14.25
CA VAL A 201 -5.03 -4.83 15.52
C VAL A 201 -4.59 -6.29 15.69
N MET A 202 -4.41 -7.04 14.60
CA MET A 202 -3.98 -8.44 14.66
C MET A 202 -2.46 -8.61 14.75
N CYS A 203 -1.67 -7.62 14.30
CA CYS A 203 -0.21 -7.72 14.25
C CYS A 203 0.51 -7.02 15.39
N VAL A 204 -0.11 -6.00 16.00
CA VAL A 204 0.56 -5.17 17.00
C VAL A 204 -0.10 -5.37 18.35
N ASP A 205 0.66 -5.89 19.30
CA ASP A 205 0.21 -6.08 20.69
C ASP A 205 0.39 -4.78 21.50
N CYS A 206 -0.22 -3.70 21.03
CA CYS A 206 -0.15 -2.39 21.67
C CYS A 206 -1.53 -1.73 21.59
N VAL A 207 -2.25 -1.68 22.71
CA VAL A 207 -3.63 -1.16 22.76
C VAL A 207 -3.77 0.26 22.17
N PRO A 208 -2.89 1.23 22.47
CA PRO A 208 -3.01 2.58 21.93
C PRO A 208 -2.69 2.73 20.44
N VAL A 209 -2.12 1.72 19.76
CA VAL A 209 -1.57 1.88 18.40
C VAL A 209 -2.62 2.37 17.38
N LEU A 210 -3.82 1.77 17.40
CA LEU A 210 -4.92 2.15 16.51
C LEU A 210 -5.31 3.62 16.72
N CYS A 211 -5.36 4.05 17.98
CA CYS A 211 -5.65 5.42 18.36
C CYS A 211 -4.54 6.38 17.91
N LYS A 212 -3.27 6.06 18.19
CA LYS A 212 -2.10 6.88 17.81
C LYS A 212 -2.03 7.11 16.29
N ILE A 213 -2.40 6.11 15.50
CA ILE A 213 -2.35 6.15 14.04
C ILE A 213 -3.60 6.82 13.44
N ALA A 214 -4.81 6.42 13.86
CA ALA A 214 -6.05 6.85 13.23
C ALA A 214 -6.58 8.21 13.75
N SER A 215 -6.46 8.47 15.06
CA SER A 215 -7.07 9.65 15.70
C SER A 215 -6.65 10.99 15.11
N PRO A 216 -5.37 11.24 14.71
CA PRO A 216 -5.00 12.51 14.08
C PRO A 216 -5.84 12.81 12.83
N GLY A 217 -6.03 11.82 11.96
CA GLY A 217 -6.84 11.97 10.75
C GLY A 217 -8.34 12.13 11.04
N ILE A 218 -8.85 11.38 12.03
CA ILE A 218 -10.25 11.48 12.46
C ILE A 218 -10.55 12.88 13.02
N LYS A 219 -9.61 13.49 13.76
CA LYS A 219 -9.74 14.86 14.27
C LYS A 219 -9.86 15.91 13.17
N GLU A 220 -9.20 15.66 12.04
CA GLU A 220 -9.18 16.56 10.87
C GLU A 220 -10.38 16.35 9.93
N SER A 221 -10.97 15.15 9.89
CA SER A 221 -12.05 14.72 8.98
C SER A 221 -13.28 15.63 8.98
N GLY A 222 -13.68 16.17 10.14
CA GLY A 222 -14.88 16.99 10.27
C GLY A 222 -16.22 16.24 10.08
N LEU A 223 -16.21 14.97 9.64
CA LEU A 223 -17.41 14.15 9.37
C LEU A 223 -17.98 13.48 10.63
N TRP A 224 -18.21 14.28 11.67
CA TRP A 224 -18.66 13.82 12.99
C TRP A 224 -20.14 13.45 13.06
N ASP A 225 -20.96 13.90 12.11
CA ASP A 225 -22.42 13.71 12.09
C ASP A 225 -22.82 12.23 12.21
N SER A 226 -22.02 11.32 11.66
CA SER A 226 -22.28 9.88 11.73
C SER A 226 -22.27 9.32 13.17
N LEU A 227 -21.71 10.05 14.14
CA LEU A 227 -21.70 9.66 15.55
C LEU A 227 -22.87 10.22 16.35
N ASP A 228 -23.75 11.02 15.74
CA ASP A 228 -24.94 11.49 16.43
C ASP A 228 -25.95 10.33 16.64
N ARG A 229 -26.65 10.35 17.77
CA ARG A 229 -27.69 9.36 18.13
C ARG A 229 -28.81 9.26 17.10
N THR A 230 -29.01 10.28 16.26
CA THR A 230 -30.00 10.25 15.17
C THR A 230 -29.50 9.50 13.93
N GLN A 231 -28.22 9.16 13.86
CA GLN A 231 -27.53 8.60 12.69
C GLN A 231 -27.09 7.14 12.87
N VAL A 232 -27.68 6.39 13.82
CA VAL A 232 -27.40 4.96 14.03
C VAL A 232 -27.61 4.12 12.75
N TRP A 233 -28.60 4.48 11.94
CA TRP A 233 -28.93 3.82 10.68
C TRP A 233 -28.05 4.26 9.50
N ASN A 234 -27.11 5.21 9.70
CA ASN A 234 -26.35 5.80 8.63
C ASN A 234 -25.37 4.78 8.01
N VAL A 235 -25.74 4.29 6.83
CA VAL A 235 -24.92 3.38 6.02
C VAL A 235 -23.78 4.13 5.31
N GLN A 236 -23.92 5.45 5.12
CA GLN A 236 -22.92 6.36 4.52
C GLN A 236 -22.02 7.00 5.59
N ARG A 237 -21.57 6.19 6.55
CA ARG A 237 -20.58 6.62 7.55
C ARG A 237 -19.19 6.78 6.91
N PRO A 238 -18.29 7.62 7.45
CA PRO A 238 -16.91 7.71 6.98
C PRO A 238 -16.16 6.36 7.09
N PRO A 239 -15.14 6.10 6.25
CA PRO A 239 -14.35 4.88 6.29
C PRO A 239 -13.78 4.51 7.67
N TRP A 240 -13.31 5.49 8.43
CA TRP A 240 -12.80 5.27 9.79
C TRP A 240 -13.88 4.79 10.76
N HIS A 241 -15.08 5.38 10.71
CA HIS A 241 -16.20 4.96 11.56
C HIS A 241 -16.63 3.55 11.15
N HIS A 242 -16.69 3.28 9.85
CA HIS A 242 -16.99 1.93 9.36
C HIS A 242 -15.99 0.89 9.86
N ALA A 243 -14.69 1.18 9.82
CA ALA A 243 -13.67 0.28 10.32
C ALA A 243 -13.86 -0.07 11.80
N LEU A 244 -14.10 0.94 12.66
CA LEU A 244 -14.35 0.70 14.09
C LEU A 244 -15.60 -0.16 14.31
N VAL A 245 -16.68 0.07 13.57
CA VAL A 245 -17.88 -0.77 13.62
C VAL A 245 -17.58 -2.21 13.16
N GLN A 246 -16.79 -2.39 12.09
CA GLN A 246 -16.42 -3.73 11.61
C GLN A 246 -15.60 -4.50 12.64
N LEU A 247 -14.64 -3.86 13.32
CA LEU A 247 -13.85 -4.47 14.39
C LEU A 247 -14.70 -4.95 15.59
N LEU A 248 -15.87 -4.35 15.82
CA LEU A 248 -16.81 -4.76 16.88
C LEU A 248 -17.74 -5.91 16.46
N THR A 249 -17.84 -6.20 15.17
CA THR A 249 -18.78 -7.20 14.62
C THR A 249 -18.65 -8.57 15.29
N PRO A 250 -17.44 -9.14 15.50
CA PRO A 250 -17.30 -10.44 16.15
C PRO A 250 -17.90 -10.49 17.56
N SER A 251 -17.80 -9.40 18.33
CA SER A 251 -18.31 -9.33 19.71
C SER A 251 -19.83 -9.18 19.78
N VAL A 252 -20.46 -8.55 18.77
CA VAL A 252 -21.93 -8.35 18.75
C VAL A 252 -22.69 -9.54 18.15
N VAL A 253 -22.06 -10.35 17.30
CA VAL A 253 -22.71 -11.44 16.57
C VAL A 253 -23.39 -12.46 17.51
N GLY A 254 -22.72 -12.85 18.59
CA GLY A 254 -23.29 -13.80 19.56
C GLY A 254 -24.55 -13.28 20.26
N VAL A 255 -24.58 -11.98 20.57
CA VAL A 255 -25.72 -11.32 21.20
C VAL A 255 -26.92 -11.26 20.23
N VAL A 256 -26.67 -10.95 18.95
CA VAL A 256 -27.72 -10.94 17.93
C VAL A 256 -28.28 -12.35 17.70
N ALA A 257 -27.42 -13.37 17.67
CA ALA A 257 -27.84 -14.77 17.52
C ALA A 257 -28.76 -15.23 18.66
N GLU A 258 -28.50 -14.78 19.90
CA GLU A 258 -29.34 -15.09 21.05
C GLU A 258 -30.75 -14.49 20.91
N VAL A 259 -30.84 -13.25 20.45
CA VAL A 259 -32.13 -12.59 20.21
C VAL A 259 -32.86 -13.23 19.05
N LEU A 260 -32.16 -13.54 17.94
CA LEU A 260 -32.74 -14.23 16.79
C LEU A 260 -33.38 -15.57 17.20
N ARG A 261 -32.74 -16.33 18.10
CA ARG A 261 -33.28 -17.59 18.65
C ARG A 261 -34.53 -17.38 19.52
N ALA A 262 -34.68 -16.21 20.15
CA ALA A 262 -35.86 -15.84 20.92
C ALA A 262 -37.01 -15.29 20.06
N VAL A 263 -36.76 -14.90 18.81
CA VAL A 263 -37.80 -14.42 17.88
C VAL A 263 -38.56 -15.60 17.26
N PRO A 264 -39.90 -15.63 17.37
CA PRO A 264 -40.69 -16.74 16.85
C PRO A 264 -40.65 -16.79 15.31
N PRO A 265 -40.68 -17.99 14.70
CA PRO A 265 -40.65 -18.20 13.24
C PRO A 265 -41.89 -17.66 12.50
N GLN A 266 -42.97 -17.35 13.22
CA GLN A 266 -44.12 -16.67 12.67
C GLN A 266 -44.48 -15.49 13.56
N PRO A 267 -44.92 -14.36 12.98
CA PRO A 267 -45.42 -13.25 13.77
C PRO A 267 -46.54 -13.74 14.69
N PRO A 268 -46.63 -13.20 15.92
CA PRO A 268 -47.66 -13.62 16.86
C PRO A 268 -49.04 -13.56 16.20
N ALA A 269 -49.84 -14.62 16.39
CA ALA A 269 -51.14 -14.79 15.75
C ALA A 269 -51.99 -13.51 15.87
N LYS A 270 -52.66 -13.10 14.78
CA LYS A 270 -53.51 -11.90 14.74
C LYS A 270 -54.53 -11.94 15.90
N PRO A 271 -54.42 -11.10 16.95
CA PRO A 271 -55.43 -10.96 17.98
C PRO A 271 -56.79 -10.56 17.39
N ALA A 272 -57.85 -10.88 18.13
CA ALA A 272 -59.22 -10.55 17.79
C ALA A 272 -59.48 -9.04 17.65
N HIS A 273 -58.63 -8.18 18.23
CA HIS A 273 -58.70 -6.73 18.11
C HIS A 273 -57.37 -6.11 17.63
N PRO A 274 -57.38 -5.19 16.64
CA PRO A 274 -56.17 -4.54 16.11
C PRO A 274 -55.32 -3.79 17.15
N SER A 275 -55.95 -3.20 18.19
CA SER A 275 -55.26 -2.43 19.23
C SER A 275 -54.40 -3.29 20.16
N GLN A 276 -54.75 -4.57 20.36
CA GLN A 276 -53.98 -5.49 21.20
C GLN A 276 -52.73 -6.03 20.47
N LEU A 277 -52.74 -5.98 19.14
CA LEU A 277 -51.63 -6.40 18.27
C LEU A 277 -50.43 -5.47 18.43
N SER A 278 -50.70 -4.16 18.46
CA SER A 278 -49.70 -3.12 18.66
C SER A 278 -49.03 -3.21 20.03
N VAL A 279 -49.81 -3.40 21.10
CA VAL A 279 -49.28 -3.43 22.48
C VAL A 279 -48.45 -4.68 22.76
N ARG A 280 -48.89 -5.86 22.29
CA ARG A 280 -48.12 -7.11 22.48
C ARG A 280 -46.82 -7.09 21.69
N LEU A 281 -46.87 -6.64 20.43
CA LEU A 281 -45.68 -6.51 19.61
C LEU A 281 -44.70 -5.49 20.23
N GLU A 282 -45.19 -4.36 20.72
CA GLU A 282 -44.37 -3.37 21.42
C GLU A 282 -43.66 -3.95 22.65
N HIS A 283 -44.37 -4.76 23.46
CA HIS A 283 -43.77 -5.42 24.61
C HIS A 283 -42.64 -6.39 24.21
N HIS A 284 -42.85 -7.20 23.16
CA HIS A 284 -41.82 -8.11 22.65
C HIS A 284 -40.62 -7.36 22.06
N LEU A 285 -40.86 -6.33 21.25
CA LEU A 285 -39.79 -5.49 20.69
C LEU A 285 -38.97 -4.83 21.80
N ALA A 286 -39.62 -4.34 22.85
CA ALA A 286 -38.92 -3.77 24.00
C ALA A 286 -38.07 -4.82 24.72
N ALA A 287 -38.60 -6.02 24.94
CA ALA A 287 -37.89 -7.12 25.58
C ALA A 287 -36.65 -7.58 24.77
N TRP A 288 -36.79 -7.79 23.45
CA TRP A 288 -35.67 -8.16 22.59
C TRP A 288 -34.62 -7.05 22.48
N THR A 289 -35.05 -5.78 22.42
CA THR A 289 -34.12 -4.64 22.45
C THR A 289 -33.35 -4.60 23.77
N LEU A 290 -34.02 -4.81 24.91
CA LEU A 290 -33.35 -4.91 26.21
C LEU A 290 -32.36 -6.06 26.24
N GLN A 291 -32.74 -7.22 25.71
CA GLN A 291 -31.87 -8.40 25.63
C GLN A 291 -30.59 -8.13 24.83
N LEU A 292 -30.66 -7.37 23.73
CA LEU A 292 -29.46 -6.92 22.99
C LEU A 292 -28.53 -6.08 23.88
N LEU A 293 -29.09 -5.06 24.57
CA LEU A 293 -28.30 -4.15 25.41
C LEU A 293 -27.69 -4.86 26.62
N THR A 294 -28.47 -5.71 27.30
CA THR A 294 -27.99 -6.48 28.46
C THR A 294 -27.03 -7.59 28.05
N GLY A 295 -27.22 -8.18 26.86
CA GLY A 295 -26.29 -9.16 26.32
C GLY A 295 -24.93 -8.55 26.07
N MET A 296 -24.89 -7.35 25.47
CA MET A 296 -23.65 -6.59 25.29
C MET A 296 -22.98 -6.20 26.60
N GLU A 297 -23.76 -5.81 27.61
CA GLU A 297 -23.26 -5.59 28.98
C GLU A 297 -22.55 -6.84 29.51
N GLY A 298 -23.11 -8.03 29.27
CA GLY A 298 -22.55 -9.31 29.72
C GLY A 298 -21.32 -9.80 28.94
N VAL A 299 -21.11 -9.33 27.70
CA VAL A 299 -19.94 -9.70 26.86
C VAL A 299 -18.98 -8.54 26.63
N ALA A 300 -19.04 -7.50 27.46
CA ALA A 300 -18.22 -6.31 27.30
C ALA A 300 -16.72 -6.63 27.21
N ASN A 301 -16.25 -7.60 28.00
CA ASN A 301 -14.88 -8.11 28.01
C ASN A 301 -14.41 -8.78 26.70
N MET A 302 -15.32 -9.09 25.78
CA MET A 302 -15.00 -9.65 24.45
C MET A 302 -14.80 -8.57 23.39
N VAL A 303 -15.00 -7.29 23.75
CA VAL A 303 -14.79 -6.16 22.84
C VAL A 303 -13.30 -5.82 22.79
N PRO A 304 -12.68 -5.68 21.59
CA PRO A 304 -11.27 -5.34 21.50
C PRO A 304 -10.91 -4.05 22.24
N LEU A 305 -9.97 -4.15 23.19
CA LEU A 305 -9.55 -3.02 24.02
C LEU A 305 -8.99 -1.85 23.21
N SER A 306 -8.30 -2.13 22.09
CA SER A 306 -7.81 -1.11 21.15
C SER A 306 -8.94 -0.26 20.54
N VAL A 307 -10.12 -0.85 20.29
CA VAL A 307 -11.30 -0.13 19.79
C VAL A 307 -11.91 0.72 20.91
N ILE A 308 -12.01 0.19 22.12
CA ILE A 308 -12.52 0.93 23.29
C ILE A 308 -11.63 2.14 23.58
N TYR A 309 -10.31 1.94 23.64
CA TYR A 309 -9.33 3.00 23.85
C TYR A 309 -9.45 4.08 22.77
N THR A 310 -9.52 3.67 21.50
CA THR A 310 -9.68 4.61 20.36
C THR A 310 -10.99 5.38 20.46
N ALA A 311 -12.11 4.71 20.73
CA ALA A 311 -13.41 5.36 20.90
C ALA A 311 -13.42 6.35 22.07
N HIS A 312 -12.78 6.00 23.20
CA HIS A 312 -12.66 6.87 24.36
C HIS A 312 -11.83 8.12 24.06
N ALA A 313 -10.67 7.97 23.42
CA ALA A 313 -9.81 9.08 23.04
C ALA A 313 -10.50 10.06 22.06
N ILE A 314 -11.24 9.52 21.09
CA ILE A 314 -11.99 10.31 20.11
C ILE A 314 -13.20 10.99 20.77
N ASN A 315 -13.81 10.38 21.79
CA ASN A 315 -14.96 10.94 22.51
C ASN A 315 -14.62 12.30 23.14
N GLY A 316 -13.38 12.48 23.62
CA GLY A 316 -12.90 13.76 24.14
C GLY A 316 -12.75 14.88 23.10
N CYS A 317 -12.86 14.56 21.81
CA CYS A 317 -12.71 15.52 20.70
C CYS A 317 -14.02 15.86 19.99
N LEU A 318 -15.17 15.37 20.49
CA LEU A 318 -16.46 15.57 19.86
C LEU A 318 -16.89 17.04 19.85
N PRO A 319 -17.43 17.55 18.73
CA PRO A 319 -18.14 18.82 18.72
C PRO A 319 -19.34 18.80 19.68
N PRO A 320 -19.67 19.91 20.35
CA PRO A 320 -20.77 19.97 21.31
C PRO A 320 -22.16 19.75 20.69
N THR A 321 -22.26 19.83 19.37
CA THR A 321 -23.48 19.56 18.60
C THR A 321 -23.79 18.08 18.47
N ILE A 322 -22.78 17.21 18.57
CA ILE A 322 -22.91 15.76 18.35
C ILE A 322 -23.19 15.07 19.67
N LYS A 323 -24.28 14.30 19.74
CA LYS A 323 -24.69 13.57 20.94
C LYS A 323 -24.73 12.07 20.65
N PRO A 324 -23.70 11.29 21.00
CA PRO A 324 -23.70 9.84 20.79
C PRO A 324 -24.81 9.13 21.57
N THR A 325 -25.27 7.98 21.05
CA THR A 325 -26.18 7.09 21.79
C THR A 325 -25.53 6.65 23.09
N GLY A 326 -26.28 6.70 24.19
CA GLY A 326 -25.76 6.38 25.53
C GLY A 326 -24.76 7.39 26.10
N GLY A 327 -24.52 8.52 25.41
CA GLY A 327 -23.62 9.58 25.87
C GLY A 327 -22.14 9.32 25.62
N HIS A 328 -21.77 8.25 24.91
CA HIS A 328 -20.38 7.92 24.59
C HIS A 328 -20.25 7.26 23.20
N ILE A 329 -19.15 7.53 22.49
CA ILE A 329 -18.90 6.97 21.14
C ILE A 329 -18.94 5.44 21.13
N ILE A 330 -18.32 4.76 22.10
CA ILE A 330 -18.28 3.28 22.10
C ILE A 330 -19.68 2.66 22.03
N THR A 331 -20.65 3.25 22.73
CA THR A 331 -22.03 2.78 22.74
C THR A 331 -22.70 3.03 21.40
N GLN A 332 -22.48 4.20 20.77
CA GLN A 332 -22.90 4.46 19.39
C GLN A 332 -22.33 3.42 18.41
N LEU A 333 -21.03 3.08 18.53
CA LEU A 333 -20.37 2.12 17.65
C LEU A 333 -20.94 0.71 17.82
N VAL A 334 -21.14 0.26 19.05
CA VAL A 334 -21.74 -1.06 19.37
C VAL A 334 -23.16 -1.15 18.82
N VAL A 335 -24.00 -0.13 19.08
CA VAL A 335 -25.38 -0.12 18.56
C VAL A 335 -25.39 -0.12 17.03
N SER A 336 -24.48 0.63 16.39
CA SER A 336 -24.32 0.65 14.93
C SER A 336 -23.86 -0.70 14.37
N ALA A 337 -23.02 -1.44 15.10
CA ALA A 337 -22.59 -2.79 14.75
C ALA A 337 -23.76 -3.79 14.84
N ILE A 338 -24.51 -3.77 15.95
CA ILE A 338 -25.73 -4.58 16.11
C ILE A 338 -26.72 -4.29 14.97
N TYR A 339 -27.00 -3.02 14.71
CA TYR A 339 -27.87 -2.60 13.61
C TYR A 339 -27.37 -3.11 12.25
N SER A 340 -26.06 -3.03 11.99
CA SER A 340 -25.46 -3.52 10.74
C SER A 340 -25.64 -5.03 10.55
N VAL A 341 -25.53 -5.83 11.62
CA VAL A 341 -25.77 -7.28 11.58
C VAL A 341 -27.26 -7.58 11.35
N ILE A 342 -28.14 -6.92 12.09
CA ILE A 342 -29.60 -7.10 11.98
C ILE A 342 -30.11 -6.73 10.58
N ASN A 343 -29.58 -5.65 10.00
CA ASN A 343 -30.01 -5.16 8.69
C ASN A 343 -29.42 -5.95 7.50
N SER A 344 -28.74 -7.06 7.76
CA SER A 344 -28.17 -7.96 6.75
C SER A 344 -28.79 -9.35 6.87
N ARG A 345 -29.71 -9.68 5.94
CA ARG A 345 -30.37 -11.00 5.91
C ARG A 345 -29.37 -12.14 5.81
N SER A 346 -28.36 -11.99 4.95
CA SER A 346 -27.27 -12.97 4.82
C SER A 346 -26.48 -13.15 6.11
N SER A 347 -26.31 -12.08 6.90
CA SER A 347 -25.66 -12.20 8.20
C SER A 347 -26.53 -12.98 9.17
N LEU A 348 -27.83 -12.68 9.27
CA LEU A 348 -28.75 -13.42 10.15
C LEU A 348 -28.91 -14.90 9.75
N ASP A 349 -28.93 -15.20 8.45
CA ASP A 349 -28.95 -16.59 7.95
C ASP A 349 -27.70 -17.37 8.38
N GLN A 350 -26.53 -16.72 8.48
CA GLN A 350 -25.31 -17.37 8.99
C GLN A 350 -25.34 -17.61 10.51
N LEU A 351 -26.22 -16.93 11.25
CA LEU A 351 -26.35 -17.09 12.70
C LEU A 351 -27.37 -18.14 13.12
N SER A 352 -28.12 -18.67 12.15
CA SER A 352 -29.21 -19.62 12.37
C SER A 352 -28.87 -20.97 11.71
N ASP A 353 -29.15 -22.07 12.40
CA ASP A 353 -28.99 -23.42 11.83
C ASP A 353 -29.98 -23.69 10.68
N THR A 354 -31.08 -22.93 10.64
CA THR A 354 -32.11 -23.00 9.60
C THR A 354 -32.30 -21.65 8.93
N PRO A 355 -32.62 -21.58 7.62
CA PRO A 355 -32.91 -20.32 6.94
C PRO A 355 -33.96 -19.49 7.68
N ILE A 356 -33.70 -18.19 7.86
CA ILE A 356 -34.64 -17.34 8.59
C ILE A 356 -35.93 -17.16 7.78
N THR A 357 -37.05 -17.27 8.49
CA THR A 357 -38.37 -16.99 7.90
C THR A 357 -38.55 -15.50 7.64
N ASP A 358 -39.42 -15.14 6.68
CA ASP A 358 -39.73 -13.72 6.42
C ASP A 358 -40.33 -13.03 7.66
N GLY A 359 -41.11 -13.76 8.46
CA GLY A 359 -41.64 -13.25 9.73
C GLY A 359 -40.55 -12.91 10.74
N GLN A 360 -39.55 -13.77 10.92
CA GLN A 360 -38.40 -13.48 11.77
C GLN A 360 -37.59 -12.31 11.25
N TRP A 361 -37.37 -12.25 9.93
CA TRP A 361 -36.69 -11.14 9.29
C TRP A 361 -37.39 -9.80 9.57
N ASP A 362 -38.70 -9.72 9.35
CA ASP A 362 -39.51 -8.52 9.60
C ASP A 362 -39.44 -8.09 11.08
N MET A 363 -39.50 -9.05 12.01
CA MET A 363 -39.40 -8.78 13.45
C MET A 363 -38.00 -8.30 13.86
N MET A 364 -36.95 -8.88 13.30
CA MET A 364 -35.57 -8.44 13.53
C MET A 364 -35.34 -7.04 12.96
N ILE A 365 -35.87 -6.73 11.78
CA ILE A 365 -35.84 -5.36 11.22
C ILE A 365 -36.56 -4.38 12.14
N ALA A 366 -37.73 -4.74 12.68
CA ALA A 366 -38.44 -3.89 13.66
C ALA A 366 -37.63 -3.67 14.95
N VAL A 367 -36.84 -4.65 15.40
CA VAL A 367 -35.86 -4.46 16.48
C VAL A 367 -34.76 -3.47 16.04
N GLY A 368 -34.25 -3.60 14.81
CA GLY A 368 -33.28 -2.67 14.22
C GLY A 368 -33.80 -1.22 14.14
N GLU A 369 -35.06 -1.01 13.73
CA GLU A 369 -35.70 0.30 13.73
C GLU A 369 -35.80 0.89 15.15
N ARG A 370 -36.07 0.05 16.15
CA ARG A 370 -36.09 0.48 17.56
C ARG A 370 -34.71 0.94 18.05
N LEU A 371 -33.62 0.31 17.58
CA LEU A 371 -32.25 0.75 17.89
C LEU A 371 -31.97 2.20 17.45
N CYS A 372 -32.69 2.70 16.43
CA CYS A 372 -32.55 4.06 15.93
C CYS A 372 -33.25 5.11 16.81
N SER A 373 -34.13 4.70 17.73
CA SER A 373 -34.94 5.57 18.61
C SER A 373 -34.69 5.32 20.10
N LEU A 374 -33.54 4.75 20.46
CA LEU A 374 -33.20 4.42 21.85
C LEU A 374 -33.21 5.64 22.79
N HIS A 375 -33.03 6.84 22.25
CA HIS A 375 -33.02 8.09 23.01
C HIS A 375 -34.41 8.60 23.41
N ASP A 376 -35.47 8.13 22.75
CA ASP A 376 -36.87 8.49 23.05
C ASP A 376 -37.54 7.46 23.99
N GLY A 377 -36.87 6.33 24.25
CA GLY A 377 -37.37 5.24 25.08
C GLY A 377 -36.78 5.20 26.49
N ASN A 378 -37.31 4.29 27.32
CA ASN A 378 -36.82 4.03 28.68
C ASN A 378 -35.56 3.14 28.70
N TYR A 379 -34.56 3.41 27.84
CA TYR A 379 -33.34 2.61 27.70
C TYR A 379 -32.09 3.25 28.31
N ASP A 380 -32.17 4.51 28.77
CA ASP A 380 -31.03 5.30 29.25
C ASP A 380 -30.23 4.59 30.37
N SER A 381 -30.92 3.93 31.32
CA SER A 381 -30.26 3.17 32.38
C SER A 381 -29.44 2.00 31.83
N HIS A 382 -29.99 1.25 30.87
CA HIS A 382 -29.32 0.10 30.25
C HIS A 382 -28.14 0.54 29.37
N LEU A 383 -28.29 1.63 28.63
CA LEU A 383 -27.20 2.22 27.84
C LEU A 383 -26.05 2.67 28.73
N LYS A 384 -26.35 3.31 29.88
CA LYS A 384 -25.32 3.71 30.86
C LYS A 384 -24.58 2.51 31.43
N ARG A 385 -25.29 1.44 31.84
CA ARG A 385 -24.65 0.22 32.36
C ARG A 385 -23.75 -0.45 31.32
N MET A 386 -24.22 -0.59 30.08
CA MET A 386 -23.40 -1.11 28.98
C MET A 386 -22.16 -0.25 28.74
N THR A 387 -22.31 1.08 28.76
CA THR A 387 -21.18 2.02 28.62
C THR A 387 -20.16 1.83 29.74
N ILE A 388 -20.60 1.74 30.99
CA ILE A 388 -19.73 1.50 32.16
C ILE A 388 -19.01 0.16 32.02
N ALA A 389 -19.73 -0.91 31.67
CA ALA A 389 -19.14 -2.24 31.50
C ALA A 389 -18.06 -2.28 30.41
N LEU A 390 -18.27 -1.57 29.29
CA LEU A 390 -17.28 -1.45 28.22
C LEU A 390 -16.05 -0.66 28.67
N LEU A 391 -16.25 0.47 29.37
CA LEU A 391 -15.16 1.34 29.81
C LEU A 391 -14.39 0.81 31.02
N ALA A 392 -14.96 -0.10 31.81
CA ALA A 392 -14.28 -0.74 32.95
C ALA A 392 -12.97 -1.41 32.54
N GLN A 393 -12.86 -1.91 31.30
CA GLN A 393 -11.62 -2.49 30.77
C GLN A 393 -10.45 -1.49 30.68
N LEU A 394 -10.74 -0.18 30.64
CA LEU A 394 -9.71 0.85 30.67
C LEU A 394 -9.24 1.17 32.09
N GLU A 395 -10.02 0.85 33.12
CA GLU A 395 -9.64 1.11 34.52
C GLU A 395 -8.47 0.21 34.97
N ASP A 396 -8.45 -1.03 34.48
CA ASP A 396 -7.40 -2.01 34.74
C ASP A 396 -6.24 -1.95 33.73
N PHE A 397 -6.32 -1.05 32.73
CA PHE A 397 -5.29 -0.93 31.69
C PHE A 397 -4.17 0.02 32.12
N GLU A 398 -2.97 -0.53 32.29
CA GLU A 398 -1.75 0.25 32.43
C GLU A 398 -1.10 0.43 31.05
N GLU A 399 -0.81 1.67 30.66
CA GLU A 399 -0.19 1.94 29.36
C GLU A 399 1.28 1.49 29.41
N GLU A 400 1.55 0.30 28.87
CA GLU A 400 2.90 -0.17 28.60
C GLU A 400 3.53 0.69 27.49
N ASN A 401 4.72 1.24 27.77
CA ASN A 401 5.40 2.17 26.86
C ASN A 401 6.19 1.46 25.75
N GLU A 402 6.39 0.14 25.85
CA GLU A 402 7.19 -0.64 24.90
C GLU A 402 6.25 -1.21 23.82
N GLU A 403 6.13 -0.49 22.72
CA GLU A 403 5.61 -1.04 21.48
C GLU A 403 6.75 -1.82 20.81
N ASP A 404 6.60 -3.14 20.68
CA ASP A 404 7.53 -3.99 19.90
C ASP A 404 7.55 -3.51 18.45
N SER A 405 8.38 -2.52 18.18
CA SER A 405 8.44 -1.86 16.89
C SER A 405 9.32 -2.69 15.96
N LEU A 406 8.82 -2.93 14.76
CA LEU A 406 9.58 -3.58 13.70
C LEU A 406 10.91 -2.85 13.42
N ASP A 407 10.99 -1.56 13.74
CA ASP A 407 12.16 -0.71 13.52
C ASP A 407 13.32 -0.96 14.51
N GLU A 408 13.08 -1.72 15.58
CA GLU A 408 14.14 -2.09 16.54
C GLU A 408 15.08 -3.17 15.98
N TYR A 409 14.60 -3.95 15.01
CA TYR A 409 15.38 -4.98 14.37
C TYR A 409 16.23 -4.38 13.23
N THR A 410 17.52 -4.73 13.20
CA THR A 410 18.43 -4.35 12.12
C THR A 410 18.74 -5.48 11.14
N ASP A 411 18.48 -6.72 11.56
CA ASP A 411 18.75 -7.92 10.76
C ASP A 411 17.56 -8.21 9.84
N GLU A 412 17.82 -8.25 8.53
CA GLU A 412 16.80 -8.46 7.50
C GLU A 412 16.15 -9.84 7.56
N ASP A 413 16.90 -10.88 7.93
CA ASP A 413 16.37 -12.24 8.01
C ASP A 413 15.41 -12.38 9.20
N VAL A 414 15.73 -11.68 10.30
CA VAL A 414 14.85 -11.59 11.49
C VAL A 414 13.58 -10.82 11.14
N ILE A 415 13.68 -9.67 10.47
CA ILE A 415 12.54 -8.87 10.03
C ILE A 415 11.64 -9.70 9.10
N GLU A 416 12.20 -10.42 8.14
CA GLU A 416 11.44 -11.26 7.20
C GLU A 416 10.71 -12.41 7.91
N SER A 417 11.39 -13.08 8.84
CA SER A 417 10.80 -14.15 9.65
C SER A 417 9.64 -13.63 10.52
N LEU A 418 9.84 -12.49 11.20
CA LEU A 418 8.82 -11.85 12.02
C LEU A 418 7.60 -11.42 11.18
N CYS A 419 7.82 -10.75 10.05
CA CYS A 419 6.73 -10.34 9.16
C CYS A 419 5.97 -11.54 8.58
N THR A 420 6.65 -12.67 8.37
CA THR A 420 6.01 -13.93 7.94
C THR A 420 5.14 -14.52 9.05
N ALA A 421 5.63 -14.54 10.29
CA ALA A 421 4.84 -14.97 11.45
C ALA A 421 3.60 -14.09 11.64
N LEU A 422 3.76 -12.76 11.60
CA LEU A 422 2.66 -11.80 11.70
C LEU A 422 1.63 -11.97 10.57
N ALA A 423 2.09 -12.16 9.33
CA ALA A 423 1.20 -12.45 8.21
C ALA A 423 0.40 -13.74 8.43
N ASN A 424 1.03 -14.80 8.97
CA ASN A 424 0.34 -16.04 9.32
C ASN A 424 -0.71 -15.84 10.42
N THR A 425 -0.43 -14.99 11.42
CA THR A 425 -1.41 -14.61 12.44
C THR A 425 -2.63 -13.96 11.80
N VAL A 426 -2.45 -13.03 10.86
CA VAL A 426 -3.58 -12.41 10.14
C VAL A 426 -4.35 -13.44 9.32
N LEU A 427 -3.65 -14.30 8.58
CA LEU A 427 -4.24 -15.35 7.74
C LEU A 427 -4.99 -16.43 8.53
N SER A 428 -4.80 -16.53 9.85
CA SER A 428 -5.51 -17.48 10.70
C SER A 428 -7.02 -17.23 10.77
N SER A 429 -7.48 -16.01 10.43
CA SER A 429 -8.88 -15.62 10.41
C SER A 429 -9.38 -15.32 9.00
N VAL A 430 -10.67 -15.60 8.73
CA VAL A 430 -11.30 -15.28 7.42
C VAL A 430 -11.27 -13.76 7.15
N GLN A 431 -11.52 -12.96 8.19
CA GLN A 431 -11.48 -11.50 8.11
C GLN A 431 -10.07 -11.00 7.77
N GLY A 432 -9.04 -11.57 8.38
CA GLY A 432 -7.65 -11.22 8.09
C GLY A 432 -7.21 -11.65 6.69
N GLN A 433 -7.65 -12.82 6.21
CA GLN A 433 -7.43 -13.23 4.81
C GLN A 433 -8.01 -12.21 3.83
N HIS A 434 -9.27 -11.80 4.04
CA HIS A 434 -9.90 -10.76 3.22
C HIS A 434 -9.16 -9.42 3.32
N ALA A 435 -8.75 -9.02 4.53
CA ALA A 435 -8.04 -7.77 4.74
C ALA A 435 -6.74 -7.69 3.91
N LEU A 436 -5.94 -8.76 3.94
CA LEU A 436 -4.69 -8.82 3.18
C LEU A 436 -4.92 -8.77 1.65
N VAL A 437 -5.95 -9.45 1.14
CA VAL A 437 -6.31 -9.42 -0.28
C VAL A 437 -6.78 -8.02 -0.69
N VAL A 438 -7.62 -7.37 0.13
CA VAL A 438 -8.11 -6.01 -0.13
C VAL A 438 -6.96 -5.01 -0.18
N VAL A 439 -6.02 -5.06 0.77
CA VAL A 439 -4.86 -4.18 0.78
C VAL A 439 -3.95 -4.44 -0.43
N TRP A 440 -3.73 -5.70 -0.80
CA TRP A 440 -2.96 -6.03 -2.00
C TRP A 440 -3.58 -5.45 -3.28
N GLU A 441 -4.88 -5.65 -3.48
CA GLU A 441 -5.61 -5.11 -4.64
C GLU A 441 -5.64 -3.57 -4.64
N PHE A 442 -5.74 -2.96 -3.46
CA PHE A 442 -5.62 -1.51 -3.32
C PHE A 442 -4.25 -1.01 -3.80
N LEU A 443 -3.16 -1.60 -3.28
CA LEU A 443 -1.80 -1.20 -3.64
C LEU A 443 -1.57 -1.35 -5.15
N LYS A 444 -1.96 -2.49 -5.73
CA LYS A 444 -1.83 -2.77 -7.17
C LYS A 444 -2.54 -1.78 -8.09
N ARG A 445 -3.54 -1.04 -7.59
CA ARG A 445 -4.26 0.00 -8.35
C ARG A 445 -3.79 1.42 -8.03
N ASN A 446 -3.11 1.62 -6.91
CA ASN A 446 -2.87 2.95 -6.33
C ASN A 446 -1.39 3.22 -5.98
N MET A 447 -0.43 2.44 -6.49
CA MET A 447 1.00 2.67 -6.19
C MET A 447 1.52 4.04 -6.62
N GLU A 448 1.02 4.63 -7.71
CA GLU A 448 1.40 5.99 -8.11
C GLU A 448 0.94 7.02 -7.06
N TRP A 449 -0.32 6.91 -6.60
CA TRP A 449 -0.84 7.72 -5.49
C TRP A 449 -0.03 7.50 -4.21
N MET A 450 0.38 6.26 -3.94
CA MET A 450 1.18 5.88 -2.78
C MET A 450 2.57 6.53 -2.82
N GLN A 451 3.23 6.50 -3.99
CA GLN A 451 4.54 7.11 -4.22
C GLN A 451 4.51 8.61 -3.89
N GLU A 452 3.54 9.33 -4.45
CA GLU A 452 3.42 10.77 -4.24
C GLU A 452 2.96 11.13 -2.83
N SER A 453 2.09 10.32 -2.22
CA SER A 453 1.63 10.56 -0.85
C SER A 453 2.73 10.34 0.19
N LEU A 454 3.67 9.44 -0.10
CA LEU A 454 4.89 9.26 0.70
C LEU A 454 5.96 10.33 0.42
N GLY A 455 5.86 11.06 -0.69
CA GLY A 455 6.92 11.94 -1.17
C GLY A 455 8.14 11.18 -1.71
N ALA A 456 7.97 9.92 -2.11
CA ALA A 456 9.05 9.13 -2.68
C ALA A 456 9.34 9.59 -4.12
N PRO A 457 10.63 9.71 -4.52
CA PRO A 457 10.98 10.17 -5.86
C PRO A 457 10.56 9.17 -6.95
N ALA A 458 10.09 9.69 -8.09
CA ALA A 458 9.79 8.91 -9.29
C ALA A 458 11.06 8.33 -9.92
N ILE A 459 11.01 7.12 -10.50
CA ILE A 459 12.17 6.51 -11.18
C ILE A 459 12.71 7.45 -12.25
N LEU A 460 11.82 8.07 -13.02
CA LEU A 460 12.12 9.15 -13.93
C LEU A 460 11.32 10.38 -13.51
N PRO A 461 11.95 11.46 -13.04
CA PRO A 461 11.26 12.70 -12.69
C PRO A 461 10.49 13.26 -13.90
N PRO A 462 9.22 13.66 -13.75
CA PRO A 462 8.47 14.29 -14.82
C PRO A 462 9.03 15.69 -15.13
N ALA A 463 9.00 16.09 -16.40
CA ALA A 463 9.49 17.41 -16.82
C ALA A 463 8.64 18.55 -16.24
N THR A 464 7.35 18.28 -15.97
CA THR A 464 6.39 19.21 -15.38
C THR A 464 5.79 18.59 -14.12
N GLU A 465 5.59 19.38 -13.07
CA GLU A 465 4.85 18.94 -11.89
C GLU A 465 3.42 18.53 -12.29
N GLN A 466 3.05 17.30 -11.96
CA GLN A 466 1.70 16.79 -12.18
C GLN A 466 0.92 16.79 -10.87
N PRO A 467 -0.41 17.02 -10.93
CA PRO A 467 -1.24 16.87 -9.75
C PRO A 467 -1.30 15.40 -9.34
N ARG A 468 -1.52 15.17 -8.05
CA ARG A 468 -1.59 13.82 -7.51
C ARG A 468 -2.68 12.98 -8.18
N PRO A 469 -2.38 11.75 -8.62
CA PRO A 469 -3.37 10.90 -9.23
C PRO A 469 -4.47 10.60 -8.22
N PRO A 470 -5.76 10.65 -8.61
CA PRO A 470 -6.85 10.28 -7.70
C PRO A 470 -6.79 8.79 -7.39
N LEU A 471 -7.33 8.41 -6.22
CA LEU A 471 -7.49 7.01 -5.85
C LEU A 471 -8.44 6.28 -6.84
N CYS A 472 -8.02 5.11 -7.29
CA CYS A 472 -8.74 4.25 -8.23
C CYS A 472 -9.35 3.04 -7.51
N PHE A 473 -10.68 3.02 -7.46
CA PHE A 473 -11.51 1.91 -6.95
C PHE A 473 -12.30 1.20 -8.05
N ALA A 474 -12.19 1.66 -9.30
CA ALA A 474 -12.90 1.08 -10.42
C ALA A 474 -12.53 -0.40 -10.61
N PRO A 475 -13.49 -1.28 -10.95
CA PRO A 475 -13.19 -2.67 -11.27
C PRO A 475 -12.33 -2.75 -12.54
N ASP A 476 -11.62 -3.87 -12.68
CA ASP A 476 -10.87 -4.15 -13.90
C ASP A 476 -11.80 -4.20 -15.12
N PRO A 477 -11.32 -3.76 -16.30
CA PRO A 477 -12.12 -3.79 -17.52
C PRO A 477 -12.50 -5.22 -17.86
N LEU A 478 -13.77 -5.44 -18.22
CA LEU A 478 -14.30 -6.76 -18.60
C LEU A 478 -13.61 -7.35 -19.83
N LEU A 479 -13.05 -6.49 -20.69
CA LEU A 479 -12.31 -6.86 -21.89
C LEU A 479 -10.82 -6.60 -21.67
N TYR A 480 -9.99 -7.57 -22.07
CA TYR A 480 -8.54 -7.42 -22.02
C TYR A 480 -8.09 -6.20 -22.83
N ASN A 481 -7.54 -5.21 -22.14
CA ASN A 481 -6.95 -4.03 -22.74
C ASN A 481 -5.44 -4.04 -22.45
N PRO A 482 -4.57 -4.36 -23.43
CA PRO A 482 -3.13 -4.45 -23.19
C PRO A 482 -2.54 -3.13 -22.71
N LEU A 483 -3.07 -1.98 -23.14
CA LEU A 483 -2.61 -0.67 -22.67
C LEU A 483 -2.98 -0.42 -21.20
N TYR A 484 -4.13 -0.91 -20.76
CA TYR A 484 -4.54 -0.85 -19.35
C TYR A 484 -3.59 -1.67 -18.47
N TYR A 485 -3.30 -2.92 -18.85
CA TYR A 485 -2.38 -3.77 -18.11
C TYR A 485 -0.93 -3.29 -18.18
N TYR A 486 -0.51 -2.69 -19.29
CA TYR A 486 0.80 -2.05 -19.41
C TYR A 486 0.94 -0.90 -18.41
N LYS A 487 -0.06 0.01 -18.33
CA LYS A 487 -0.07 1.09 -17.34
C LYS A 487 -0.08 0.58 -15.89
N ARG A 488 -0.79 -0.52 -15.61
CA ARG A 488 -0.76 -1.16 -14.28
C ARG A 488 0.56 -1.85 -13.94
N ALA A 489 1.31 -2.32 -14.94
CA ALA A 489 2.57 -3.01 -14.72
C ALA A 489 3.74 -2.03 -14.50
N ILE A 490 3.63 -0.82 -15.04
CA ILE A 490 4.65 0.23 -14.96
C ILE A 490 4.05 1.40 -14.20
N TYR A 491 4.27 1.46 -12.88
CA TYR A 491 3.89 2.59 -12.01
C TYR A 491 4.80 3.81 -12.23
N THR A 492 5.19 4.07 -13.48
CA THR A 492 6.13 5.13 -13.86
C THR A 492 5.66 5.70 -15.18
N GLN A 493 5.38 6.99 -15.19
CA GLN A 493 5.03 7.67 -16.42
C GLN A 493 6.28 7.87 -17.29
N LEU A 494 6.26 7.32 -18.49
CA LEU A 494 7.26 7.57 -19.52
C LEU A 494 6.80 8.77 -20.34
N ASP A 495 7.38 9.92 -20.06
CA ASP A 495 7.21 11.14 -20.84
C ASP A 495 8.41 11.36 -21.78
N GLN A 496 8.12 11.66 -23.05
CA GLN A 496 9.15 11.88 -24.06
C GLN A 496 10.00 13.11 -23.73
N GLU A 497 9.41 14.16 -23.15
CA GLU A 497 10.16 15.37 -22.77
C GLU A 497 11.13 15.07 -21.62
N SER A 498 10.69 14.35 -20.58
CA SER A 498 11.57 13.81 -19.53
C SER A 498 12.72 12.96 -20.08
N LEU A 499 12.45 12.06 -21.02
CA LEU A 499 13.47 11.19 -21.60
C LEU A 499 14.51 11.98 -22.40
N MET A 500 14.07 12.95 -23.20
CA MET A 500 14.93 13.78 -24.03
C MET A 500 15.73 14.82 -23.23
N SER A 501 15.21 15.26 -22.09
CA SER A 501 15.85 16.24 -21.19
C SER A 501 16.65 15.60 -20.05
N PHE A 502 16.69 14.27 -19.97
CA PHE A 502 17.34 13.53 -18.90
C PHE A 502 18.84 13.89 -18.75
N LYS A 503 19.24 14.26 -17.52
CA LYS A 503 20.61 14.63 -17.16
C LYS A 503 21.20 13.64 -16.15
N GLY A 504 21.71 12.53 -16.67
CA GLY A 504 22.45 11.55 -15.86
C GLY A 504 23.88 11.98 -15.55
N ASP A 505 24.43 11.48 -14.44
CA ASP A 505 25.85 11.64 -14.08
C ASP A 505 26.73 10.69 -14.91
N TRP A 506 26.90 11.05 -16.19
CA TRP A 506 27.73 10.30 -17.14
C TRP A 506 29.19 10.20 -16.70
N GLU A 507 29.69 11.20 -15.98
CA GLU A 507 31.08 11.22 -15.54
C GLU A 507 31.32 10.11 -14.53
N ALA A 508 30.45 9.91 -13.54
CA ALA A 508 30.59 8.79 -12.60
C ALA A 508 30.56 7.42 -13.29
N VAL A 509 29.71 7.23 -14.32
CA VAL A 509 29.67 5.98 -15.10
C VAL A 509 30.97 5.78 -15.88
N LEU A 510 31.51 6.84 -16.47
CA LEU A 510 32.78 6.76 -17.20
C LEU A 510 33.98 6.56 -16.27
N TRP A 511 33.88 7.01 -15.01
CA TRP A 511 34.88 6.77 -13.97
C TRP A 511 34.80 5.38 -13.36
N SER A 512 33.66 4.69 -13.44
CA SER A 512 33.54 3.31 -12.97
C SER A 512 34.34 2.33 -13.84
N ASP A 513 34.47 1.09 -13.38
CA ASP A 513 34.98 0.02 -14.24
C ASP A 513 33.99 -0.21 -15.39
N LEU A 514 34.46 -0.07 -16.63
CA LEU A 514 33.63 -0.28 -17.81
C LEU A 514 33.50 -1.76 -18.18
N GLY A 515 34.36 -2.65 -17.66
CA GLY A 515 34.29 -4.08 -17.94
C GLY A 515 34.35 -4.45 -19.43
N LEU A 516 34.86 -3.54 -20.28
CA LEU A 516 34.92 -3.67 -21.73
C LEU A 516 36.38 -3.74 -22.21
N PRO A 517 36.70 -4.60 -23.19
CA PRO A 517 38.01 -4.59 -23.83
C PRO A 517 38.31 -3.24 -24.48
N LYS A 518 39.60 -2.85 -24.47
CA LYS A 518 40.06 -1.58 -25.06
C LYS A 518 39.61 -1.41 -26.52
N GLY A 519 39.72 -2.45 -27.34
CA GLY A 519 39.26 -2.43 -28.74
C GLY A 519 37.78 -2.06 -28.85
N THR A 520 36.92 -2.68 -28.03
CA THR A 520 35.48 -2.37 -28.00
C THR A 520 35.22 -0.92 -27.59
N ILE A 521 35.96 -0.38 -26.62
CA ILE A 521 35.84 1.02 -26.19
C ILE A 521 36.19 1.96 -27.36
N VAL A 522 37.31 1.72 -28.03
CA VAL A 522 37.77 2.50 -29.19
C VAL A 522 36.74 2.44 -30.32
N ASP A 523 36.25 1.25 -30.66
CA ASP A 523 35.25 1.06 -31.72
C ASP A 523 33.93 1.79 -31.44
N LEU A 524 33.48 1.80 -30.19
CA LEU A 524 32.26 2.50 -29.79
C LEU A 524 32.43 4.02 -29.90
N ILE A 525 33.58 4.55 -29.49
CA ILE A 525 33.88 5.99 -29.57
C ILE A 525 34.05 6.43 -31.03
N LYS A 526 34.74 5.65 -31.88
CA LYS A 526 34.91 5.93 -33.32
C LYS A 526 33.56 6.08 -34.04
N LYS A 527 32.55 5.31 -33.63
CA LYS A 527 31.19 5.32 -34.22
C LYS A 527 30.32 6.51 -33.80
N ARG A 528 30.80 7.37 -32.91
CA ARG A 528 30.06 8.55 -32.47
C ARG A 528 29.93 9.58 -33.60
N PRO A 529 28.88 10.42 -33.60
CA PRO A 529 28.67 11.41 -34.63
C PRO A 529 29.78 12.48 -34.65
N GLU A 530 30.39 12.82 -33.50
CA GLU A 530 31.42 13.84 -33.41
C GLU A 530 32.74 13.48 -34.14
N PHE A 531 32.95 12.20 -34.42
CA PHE A 531 34.13 11.71 -35.14
C PHE A 531 33.90 11.51 -36.64
N GLN A 532 32.70 11.77 -37.15
CA GLN A 532 32.37 11.64 -38.57
C GLN A 532 32.93 12.81 -39.39
N ASN A 533 33.26 12.57 -40.67
CA ASN A 533 33.97 13.53 -41.53
C ASN A 533 33.24 14.87 -41.76
N ASN A 534 31.93 14.96 -41.45
CA ASN A 534 31.09 16.15 -41.63
C ASN A 534 30.38 16.58 -40.32
N ALA A 535 30.95 16.27 -39.16
CA ALA A 535 30.33 16.62 -37.87
C ALA A 535 30.32 18.14 -37.64
N TYR A 536 29.17 18.69 -37.26
CA TYR A 536 29.07 20.09 -36.85
C TYR A 536 29.44 20.23 -35.37
N LEU A 537 30.68 20.60 -35.08
CA LEU A 537 31.21 20.69 -33.72
C LEU A 537 31.26 22.13 -33.24
N ASN A 538 30.81 22.36 -32.01
CA ASN A 538 31.10 23.61 -31.31
C ASN A 538 32.59 23.66 -30.89
N LYS A 539 33.05 24.82 -30.36
CA LYS A 539 34.46 25.01 -29.98
C LYS A 539 34.93 24.02 -28.90
N SER A 540 34.10 23.67 -27.92
CA SER A 540 34.47 22.74 -26.84
C SER A 540 34.57 21.31 -27.35
N GLN A 541 33.60 20.88 -28.16
CA GLN A 541 33.56 19.56 -28.78
C GLN A 541 34.74 19.36 -29.72
N ALA A 542 35.08 20.36 -30.55
CA ALA A 542 36.25 20.30 -31.42
C ALA A 542 37.55 20.12 -30.64
N ALA A 543 37.69 20.79 -29.49
CA ALA A 543 38.85 20.63 -28.61
C ALA A 543 38.88 19.24 -27.95
N ALA A 544 37.73 18.71 -27.53
CA ALA A 544 37.61 17.37 -26.96
C ALA A 544 37.94 16.27 -27.99
N VAL A 545 37.41 16.37 -29.21
CA VAL A 545 37.71 15.44 -30.32
C VAL A 545 39.20 15.46 -30.66
N ARG A 546 39.83 16.65 -30.70
CA ARG A 546 41.28 16.76 -30.95
C ARG A 546 42.13 16.04 -29.89
N LYS A 547 41.70 16.05 -28.62
CA LYS A 547 42.38 15.34 -27.52
C LYS A 547 42.20 13.82 -27.62
N LEU A 548 41.04 13.35 -28.06
CA LEU A 548 40.71 11.92 -28.11
C LEU A 548 41.20 11.23 -29.39
N ARG A 549 41.23 11.93 -30.52
CA ARG A 549 41.56 11.36 -31.84
C ARG A 549 42.91 10.59 -31.89
N PRO A 550 44.01 11.06 -31.26
CA PRO A 550 45.26 10.30 -31.23
C PRO A 550 45.14 8.94 -30.52
N LEU A 551 44.27 8.85 -29.51
CA LEU A 551 44.09 7.63 -28.72
C LEU A 551 43.26 6.57 -29.45
N LEU A 552 42.56 6.96 -30.52
CA LEU A 552 41.68 6.10 -31.30
C LEU A 552 42.37 5.52 -32.55
N ARG A 553 43.61 5.90 -32.86
CA ARG A 553 44.34 5.33 -34.02
C ARG A 553 44.62 3.85 -33.77
N ASP A 554 44.47 3.04 -34.81
CA ASP A 554 44.87 1.63 -34.73
C ASP A 554 46.40 1.53 -34.73
N PRO A 555 47.00 0.62 -33.95
CA PRO A 555 48.46 0.47 -33.90
C PRO A 555 49.07 0.16 -35.28
N ASP A 556 48.30 -0.39 -36.21
CA ASP A 556 48.73 -0.70 -37.58
C ASP A 556 48.82 0.54 -38.49
N GLU A 557 48.17 1.67 -38.15
CA GLU A 557 48.28 2.92 -38.91
C GLU A 557 49.60 3.69 -38.62
N GLU A 558 50.26 3.42 -37.49
CA GLU A 558 51.56 4.02 -37.16
C GLU A 558 52.74 3.43 -37.95
N GLU A 559 52.63 2.21 -38.49
CA GLU A 559 53.69 1.62 -39.31
C GLU A 559 53.70 2.16 -40.75
N ASP A 560 52.56 2.61 -41.27
CA ASP A 560 52.48 3.19 -42.62
C ASP A 560 52.85 4.69 -42.65
N GLU A 561 52.56 5.46 -41.59
CA GLU A 561 53.05 6.85 -41.46
C GLU A 561 54.56 6.94 -41.21
N LYS A 562 55.23 5.88 -40.74
CA LYS A 562 56.70 5.83 -40.61
C LYS A 562 57.42 5.36 -41.87
N LYS A 563 56.69 4.96 -42.92
CA LYS A 563 57.24 4.50 -44.20
C LYS A 563 57.10 5.54 -45.34
N HIS A 564 56.65 6.76 -45.05
CA HIS A 564 56.57 7.86 -46.02
C HIS A 564 57.35 9.10 -45.59
#